data_AF-A0A962IPH2-F1
#
_entry.id   AF-A0A962IPH2-F1
#
_cell.length_a   1.000
_cell.length_b   1.000
_cell.length_c   1.000
_cell.angle_alpha   90.00
_cell.angle_beta   90.00
_cell.angle_gamma   90.00
#
_symmetry.space_group_name_H-M   'P 1'
#
loop_
_entity.id
_entity.type
_entity.pdbx_description
1 polymer ?
#
loop_
_entity_poly.entity_id
_entity_poly.type
_entity_poly.pdbx_seq_one_letter_code
_entity_poly.pdbx_strand_id
1 'polypeptide(L)'
;MNIIQKQADFGRTIFEINQNAIQELVKAGQENIQKYVELNTSFGQRLPEVRDITTLVELQKEYGETLWGTIKTATQTQADIYKSALEETGAAVRKAFSPEAE
;
A
#
# COMPACT_ATOMS: atom_id res chain seq x y z
N MET A 1 33.85 -9.50 11.67
CA MET A 1 33.74 -8.24 10.89
C MET A 1 33.98 -7.07 11.83
N ASN A 2 34.65 -5.97 11.42
CA ASN A 2 34.88 -4.85 12.34
C ASN A 2 33.58 -4.02 12.55
N ILE A 3 33.52 -3.24 13.65
CA ILE A 3 32.35 -2.45 14.02
C ILE A 3 31.93 -1.43 12.93
N ILE A 4 32.88 -0.82 12.25
CA ILE A 4 32.62 0.18 11.20
C ILE A 4 31.94 -0.47 9.99
N GLN A 5 32.39 -1.67 9.59
CA GLN A 5 31.76 -2.46 8.52
C GLN A 5 30.35 -2.91 8.92
N LYS A 6 30.16 -3.39 10.17
CA LYS A 6 28.81 -3.74 10.66
C LYS A 6 27.85 -2.55 10.61
N GLN A 7 28.31 -1.36 11.01
CA GLN A 7 27.51 -0.13 10.95
C GLN A 7 27.19 0.30 9.51
N ALA A 8 28.17 0.24 8.61
CA ALA A 8 27.98 0.57 7.20
C ALA A 8 26.99 -0.38 6.52
N ASP A 9 27.10 -1.69 6.80
CA ASP A 9 26.19 -2.70 6.26
C ASP A 9 24.78 -2.55 6.80
N PHE A 10 24.63 -2.31 8.11
CA PHE A 10 23.33 -2.00 8.70
C PHE A 10 22.70 -0.75 8.07
N GLY A 11 23.45 0.33 7.92
CA GLY A 11 22.98 1.56 7.27
C GLY A 11 22.51 1.34 5.83
N ARG A 12 23.25 0.53 5.04
CA ARG A 12 22.85 0.14 3.69
C ARG A 12 21.55 -0.66 3.71
N THR A 13 21.41 -1.64 4.60
CA THR A 13 20.18 -2.44 4.72
C THR A 13 18.98 -1.57 5.07
N ILE A 14 19.10 -0.62 6.01
CA ILE A 14 17.99 0.30 6.34
C ILE A 14 17.60 1.17 5.14
N PHE A 15 18.59 1.65 4.37
CA PHE A 15 18.32 2.42 3.17
C PHE A 15 17.53 1.60 2.13
N GLU A 16 17.94 0.35 1.89
CA GLU A 16 17.28 -0.57 0.97
C GLU A 16 15.82 -0.86 1.40
N ILE A 17 15.58 -1.12 2.69
CA ILE A 17 14.22 -1.34 3.24
C ILE A 17 13.34 -0.12 2.96
N ASN A 18 13.83 1.10 3.25
CA ASN A 18 13.07 2.33 3.01
C ASN A 18 12.80 2.54 1.50
N GLN A 19 13.80 2.28 0.65
CA GLN A 19 13.65 2.41 -0.79
C GLN A 19 12.57 1.45 -1.32
N ASN A 20 12.59 0.20 -0.89
CA ASN A 20 11.60 -0.80 -1.29
C ASN A 20 10.20 -0.42 -0.83
N ALA A 21 10.03 -0.01 0.43
CA ALA A 21 8.75 0.45 0.97
C ALA A 21 8.19 1.65 0.17
N ILE A 22 9.03 2.63 -0.19
CA ILE A 22 8.62 3.76 -1.03
C ILE A 22 8.18 3.29 -2.42
N GLN A 23 8.91 2.37 -3.05
CA GLN A 23 8.54 1.83 -4.36
C GLN A 23 7.19 1.11 -4.31
N GLU A 24 6.94 0.33 -3.26
CA GLU A 24 5.66 -0.35 -3.05
C GLU A 24 4.51 0.64 -2.82
N LEU A 25 4.72 1.68 -2.00
CA LEU A 25 3.73 2.74 -1.79
C LEU A 25 3.39 3.47 -3.10
N VAL A 26 4.39 3.75 -3.94
CA VAL A 26 4.17 4.38 -5.26
C VAL A 26 3.35 3.47 -6.16
N LYS A 27 3.67 2.18 -6.24
CA LYS A 27 2.90 1.21 -7.03
C LYS A 27 1.46 1.10 -6.54
N ALA A 28 1.25 0.96 -5.23
CA ALA A 28 -0.08 0.93 -4.63
C ALA A 28 -0.86 2.22 -4.91
N GLY A 29 -0.20 3.39 -4.88
CA GLY A 29 -0.79 4.67 -5.26
C GLY A 29 -1.26 4.71 -6.72
N GLN A 30 -0.44 4.23 -7.65
CA GLN A 30 -0.80 4.14 -9.07
C GLN A 30 -2.01 3.23 -9.30
N GLU A 31 -2.03 2.06 -8.68
CA GLU A 31 -3.16 1.13 -8.76
C GLU A 31 -4.45 1.74 -8.19
N ASN A 32 -4.36 2.48 -7.09
CA ASN A 32 -5.52 3.14 -6.48
C ASN A 32 -6.09 4.24 -7.39
N ILE A 33 -5.22 5.02 -8.05
CA ILE A 33 -5.65 6.03 -9.04
C ILE A 33 -6.35 5.34 -10.21
N GLN A 34 -5.79 4.26 -10.73
CA GLN A 34 -6.39 3.51 -11.84
C GLN A 34 -7.79 3.00 -11.46
N LYS A 35 -7.93 2.34 -10.30
CA LYS A 35 -9.23 1.86 -9.80
C LYS A 35 -10.25 2.99 -9.66
N TYR A 36 -9.83 4.16 -9.20
CA TYR A 36 -10.72 5.32 -9.08
C TYR A 36 -11.21 5.82 -10.44
N VAL A 37 -10.32 5.90 -11.44
CA VAL A 37 -10.66 6.30 -12.82
C VAL A 37 -11.62 5.29 -13.45
N GLU A 38 -11.36 4.00 -13.28
CA GLU A 38 -12.22 2.92 -13.77
C GLU A 38 -13.62 2.98 -13.15
N LEU A 39 -13.69 3.18 -11.83
CA LEU A 39 -14.96 3.31 -11.11
C LEU A 39 -15.79 4.49 -11.61
N ASN A 40 -15.18 5.68 -11.76
CA ASN A 40 -15.89 6.87 -12.26
C ASN A 40 -16.33 6.71 -13.71
N THR A 41 -15.50 6.07 -14.53
CA THR A 41 -15.82 5.78 -15.93
C THR A 41 -17.00 4.83 -16.03
N SER A 42 -16.98 3.74 -15.25
CA SER A 42 -18.07 2.76 -15.20
C SER A 42 -19.39 3.39 -14.72
N PHE A 43 -19.32 4.23 -13.69
CA PHE A 43 -20.49 4.98 -13.22
C PHE A 43 -21.06 5.89 -14.32
N GLY A 44 -20.19 6.67 -14.98
CA GLY A 44 -20.58 7.57 -16.07
C GLY A 44 -21.20 6.84 -17.26
N GLN A 45 -20.67 5.67 -17.62
CA GLN A 45 -21.21 4.82 -18.68
C GLN A 45 -22.62 4.28 -18.38
N ARG A 46 -22.97 4.14 -17.11
CA ARG A 46 -24.28 3.64 -16.66
C ARG A 46 -25.31 4.73 -16.41
N LEU A 47 -24.92 6.01 -16.41
CA LEU A 47 -25.86 7.13 -16.26
C LEU A 47 -27.02 7.10 -17.29
N PRO A 48 -26.82 6.74 -18.58
CA PRO A 48 -27.92 6.63 -19.54
C PRO A 48 -28.95 5.54 -19.21
N GLU A 49 -28.61 4.59 -18.34
CA GLU A 49 -29.51 3.51 -17.89
C GLU A 49 -30.48 3.98 -16.79
N VAL A 50 -30.23 5.15 -16.19
CA VAL A 50 -31.06 5.73 -15.12
C VAL A 50 -32.39 6.22 -15.71
N ARG A 51 -33.49 5.62 -15.25
CA ARG A 51 -34.85 5.91 -15.74
C ARG A 51 -35.67 6.72 -14.75
N ASP A 52 -35.29 6.66 -13.48
CA ASP A 52 -35.99 7.29 -12.36
C ASP A 52 -35.05 7.49 -11.15
N ILE A 53 -35.58 8.03 -10.07
CA ILE A 53 -34.79 8.29 -8.87
C ILE A 53 -34.37 7.02 -8.15
N THR A 54 -35.14 5.93 -8.25
CA THR A 54 -34.83 4.65 -7.61
C THR A 54 -33.57 4.05 -8.24
N THR A 55 -33.54 3.97 -9.56
CA THR A 55 -32.39 3.49 -10.34
C THR A 55 -31.15 4.37 -10.14
N LEU A 56 -31.33 5.69 -9.96
CA LEU A 56 -30.22 6.58 -9.61
C LEU A 56 -29.66 6.28 -8.21
N VAL A 57 -30.52 6.06 -7.21
CA VAL A 57 -30.10 5.75 -5.83
C VAL A 57 -29.39 4.41 -5.78
N GLU A 58 -29.86 3.40 -6.51
CA GLU A 58 -29.19 2.11 -6.65
C GLU A 58 -27.78 2.28 -7.26
N LEU A 59 -27.67 3.02 -8.36
CA LEU A 59 -26.38 3.28 -9.00
C LEU A 59 -25.41 4.05 -8.08
N GLN A 60 -25.91 5.03 -7.32
CA GLN A 60 -25.10 5.76 -6.32
C GLN A 60 -24.67 4.86 -5.16
N LYS A 61 -25.55 3.95 -4.71
CA LYS A 61 -25.23 2.98 -3.66
C LYS A 61 -24.10 2.05 -4.10
N GLU A 62 -24.22 1.46 -5.29
CA GLU A 62 -23.19 0.59 -5.86
C GLU A 62 -21.84 1.31 -6.02
N TYR A 63 -21.87 2.56 -6.50
CA TYR A 63 -20.68 3.41 -6.57
C TYR A 63 -20.05 3.62 -5.18
N GLY A 64 -20.86 3.97 -4.18
CA GLY A 64 -20.40 4.20 -2.81
C GLY A 64 -19.82 2.94 -2.15
N GLU A 65 -20.47 1.80 -2.31
CA GLU A 65 -19.99 0.51 -1.80
C GLU A 65 -18.65 0.12 -2.44
N THR A 66 -18.52 0.31 -3.76
CA THR A 66 -17.29 0.01 -4.50
C THR A 66 -16.15 0.96 -4.12
N LEU A 67 -16.45 2.26 -3.98
CA LEU A 67 -15.48 3.27 -3.53
C LEU A 67 -14.97 2.93 -2.13
N TRP A 68 -15.88 2.60 -1.20
CA TRP A 68 -15.51 2.21 0.15
C TRP A 68 -14.65 0.94 0.19
N GLY A 69 -15.02 -0.07 -0.60
CA GLY A 69 -14.22 -1.29 -0.74
C GLY A 69 -12.80 -1.02 -1.25
N THR A 70 -12.67 -0.09 -2.21
CA THR A 70 -11.37 0.35 -2.74
C THR A 70 -10.53 1.04 -1.67
N ILE A 71 -11.12 1.98 -0.90
CA ILE A 71 -10.44 2.70 0.18
C ILE A 71 -9.98 1.73 1.28
N LYS A 72 -10.85 0.80 1.69
CA LYS A 72 -10.52 -0.20 2.71
C LYS A 72 -9.34 -1.05 2.27
N THR A 73 -9.35 -1.54 1.03
CA THR A 73 -8.26 -2.34 0.46
C THR A 73 -6.96 -1.53 0.41
N ALA A 74 -7.02 -0.29 -0.09
CA ALA A 74 -5.86 0.61 -0.15
C ALA A 74 -5.23 0.84 1.23
N THR A 75 -6.06 1.04 2.25
CA THR A 75 -5.62 1.24 3.64
C THR A 75 -4.95 -0.03 4.18
N GLN A 76 -5.52 -1.20 3.91
CA GLN A 76 -4.93 -2.49 4.31
C GLN A 76 -3.58 -2.72 3.62
N THR A 77 -3.50 -2.51 2.31
CA THR A 77 -2.24 -2.63 1.56
C THR A 77 -1.17 -1.69 2.12
N GLN A 78 -1.51 -0.44 2.41
CA GLN A 78 -0.55 0.50 2.98
C GLN A 78 -0.09 0.07 4.38
N ALA A 79 -1.00 -0.43 5.22
CA ALA A 79 -0.65 -0.95 6.54
C ALA A 79 0.29 -2.16 6.44
N ASP A 80 0.06 -3.06 5.48
CA ASP A 80 0.89 -4.23 5.25
C ASP A 80 2.30 -3.84 4.77
N ILE A 81 2.44 -2.84 3.89
CA ILE A 81 3.76 -2.33 3.47
C ILE A 81 4.56 -1.81 4.68
N TYR A 82 3.93 -1.00 5.55
CA TYR A 82 4.61 -0.51 6.75
C TYR A 82 4.97 -1.62 7.72
N LYS A 83 4.08 -2.60 7.90
CA LYS A 83 4.34 -3.75 8.76
C LYS A 83 5.54 -4.55 8.27
N SER A 84 5.61 -4.84 6.97
CA SER A 84 6.75 -5.54 6.36
C SER A 84 8.05 -4.78 6.56
N ALA A 85 8.06 -3.47 6.29
CA ALA A 85 9.25 -2.64 6.49
C ALA A 85 9.72 -2.62 7.95
N LEU A 86 8.79 -2.62 8.91
CA LEU A 86 9.10 -2.72 10.34
C LEU A 86 9.67 -4.09 10.74
N GLU A 87 9.11 -5.17 10.21
CA GLU A 87 9.59 -6.53 10.45
C GLU A 87 11.02 -6.72 9.89
N GLU A 88 11.28 -6.24 8.67
CA GLU A 88 12.60 -6.25 8.04
C GLU A 88 13.60 -5.40 8.81
N THR A 89 13.20 -4.20 9.25
CA THR A 89 14.03 -3.33 10.09
C THR A 89 14.38 -4.04 11.40
N GLY A 90 13.40 -4.68 12.05
CA GLY A 90 13.61 -5.46 13.26
C GLY A 90 14.58 -6.63 13.05
N ALA A 91 14.51 -7.30 11.90
CA ALA A 91 15.47 -8.34 11.53
C ALA A 91 16.89 -7.78 11.30
N ALA A 92 17.00 -6.63 10.63
CA ALA A 92 18.27 -5.94 10.41
C ALA A 92 18.93 -5.51 11.73
N VAL A 93 18.15 -4.98 12.68
CA VAL A 93 18.61 -4.62 14.02
C VAL A 93 19.12 -5.85 14.77
N ARG A 94 18.34 -6.95 14.79
CA ARG A 94 18.78 -8.19 15.44
C ARG A 94 20.08 -8.69 14.82
N LYS A 95 20.20 -8.72 13.49
CA LYS A 95 21.43 -9.14 12.80
C LYS A 95 22.64 -8.27 13.15
N ALA A 96 22.46 -6.95 13.25
CA ALA A 96 23.55 -6.01 13.51
C ALA A 96 24.04 -6.04 14.97
N PHE A 97 23.13 -6.31 15.92
CA PHE A 97 23.39 -6.15 17.36
C PHE A 97 23.25 -7.44 18.18
N SER A 98 22.89 -8.57 17.57
CA SER A 98 22.98 -9.88 18.24
C SER A 98 24.45 -10.17 18.57
N PRO A 99 24.76 -10.56 19.82
CA PRO A 99 26.08 -11.08 20.14
C PRO A 99 26.31 -12.30 19.25
N GLU A 100 27.42 -12.31 18.51
CA GLU A 100 27.89 -13.52 17.84
C GLU A 100 28.01 -14.58 18.94
N ALA A 101 27.25 -15.69 18.83
CA ALA A 101 27.44 -16.82 19.73
C ALA A 101 28.91 -17.25 19.60
N GLU A 102 29.64 -17.19 20.71
CA GLU A 102 31.01 -17.71 20.83
C GLU A 102 31.10 -19.17 20.37
#